data_AF-A0A933ZQP5-F1
#
_entry.id   AF-A0A933ZQP5-F1
#
_cell.length_a   1.000
_cell.length_b   1.000
_cell.length_c   1.000
_cell.angle_alpha   90.00
_cell.angle_beta   90.00
_cell.angle_gamma   90.00
#
_symmetry.space_group_name_H-M   'P 1'
#
loop_
_entity.id
_entity.type
_entity.pdbx_description
1 polymer ?
#
loop_
_entity_poly.entity_id
_entity_poly.type
_entity_poly.pdbx_seq_one_letter_code
_entity_poly.pdbx_strand_id
1 'polypeptide(L)'
;MVGQRQVRDYVLEHKERQALRWLGTSSPFNVTAEALTLAPFTRDEVAELLGQHTAKTGQRFEPAAVERIYDLSRGHPWLVNAMADQVVNRAVEDRSIAVTAGHVEAAKETIILERSTHIDSLVARLREERVRRVVEPMLMGEFTGADVLNDDFSHVLGLGLVTLREGQYEIANPIYREVVPRALTFD
;
A
#
# COMPACT_ATOMS: atom_id res chain seq x y z
N MET A 1 7.52 17.73 -38.77
CA MET A 1 6.68 16.55 -38.48
C MET A 1 7.58 15.50 -37.87
N VAL A 2 7.45 15.23 -36.57
CA VAL A 2 8.24 14.19 -35.88
C VAL A 2 7.28 13.37 -35.03
N GLY A 3 7.48 12.07 -35.11
CA GLY A 3 6.52 11.00 -34.83
C GLY A 3 6.07 10.93 -33.38
N GLN A 4 4.81 10.52 -33.25
CA GLN A 4 4.20 10.04 -32.03
C GLN A 4 5.08 8.94 -31.40
N ARG A 5 5.74 9.25 -30.28
CA ARG A 5 6.28 8.21 -29.39
C ARG A 5 5.12 7.61 -28.64
N GLN A 6 4.76 6.41 -29.05
CA GLN A 6 3.71 5.60 -28.46
C GLN A 6 4.02 5.33 -26.98
N VAL A 7 2.99 5.45 -26.16
CA VAL A 7 2.92 5.18 -24.70
C VAL A 7 3.08 3.67 -24.38
N ARG A 8 3.78 2.92 -25.23
CA ARG A 8 3.84 1.45 -25.23
C ARG A 8 5.12 0.85 -24.65
N ASP A 9 6.15 1.65 -24.41
CA ASP A 9 7.43 1.15 -23.90
C ASP A 9 7.50 1.00 -22.37
N TYR A 10 6.46 1.37 -21.62
CA TYR A 10 6.50 1.30 -20.15
C TYR A 10 6.22 -0.10 -19.57
N VAL A 11 5.94 -1.10 -20.40
CA VAL A 11 5.47 -2.43 -19.94
C VAL A 11 6.55 -3.52 -20.01
N LEU A 12 7.73 -3.27 -20.60
CA LEU A 12 8.68 -4.35 -20.93
C LEU A 12 9.98 -4.42 -20.12
N GLU A 13 10.11 -3.69 -19.00
CA GLU A 13 11.24 -3.89 -18.05
C GLU A 13 10.81 -4.42 -16.67
N HIS A 14 9.53 -4.79 -16.49
CA HIS A 14 8.95 -5.03 -15.16
C HIS A 14 9.30 -6.38 -14.51
N LYS A 15 9.71 -7.40 -15.29
CA LYS A 15 10.06 -8.72 -14.72
C LYS A 15 11.46 -8.76 -14.08
N GLU A 16 12.39 -7.93 -14.53
CA GLU A 16 13.78 -7.98 -14.02
C GLU A 16 14.00 -7.08 -12.79
N ARG A 17 13.19 -6.03 -12.60
CA ARG A 17 13.32 -5.15 -11.43
C ARG A 17 12.71 -5.71 -10.14
N GLN A 18 11.72 -6.61 -10.22
CA GLN A 18 11.10 -7.24 -9.05
C GLN A 18 12.06 -8.14 -8.26
N ALA A 19 13.08 -8.70 -8.92
CA ALA A 19 14.05 -9.61 -8.30
C ALA A 19 15.19 -8.89 -7.53
N LEU A 20 15.41 -7.59 -7.77
CA LEU A 20 16.68 -6.94 -7.40
C LEU A 20 16.73 -6.24 -6.04
N ARG A 21 15.62 -6.08 -5.29
CA ARG A 21 15.62 -5.34 -4.00
C ARG A 21 15.48 -6.19 -2.73
N TRP A 22 15.36 -7.51 -2.82
CA TRP A 22 15.19 -8.40 -1.65
C TRP A 22 16.48 -9.02 -1.11
N LEU A 23 17.62 -8.78 -1.78
CA LEU A 23 18.87 -9.53 -1.57
C LEU A 23 19.89 -8.86 -0.63
N GLY A 24 19.48 -7.88 0.18
CA GLY A 24 20.44 -7.08 0.98
C GLY A 24 20.17 -6.95 2.48
N THR A 25 19.02 -7.38 3.00
CA THR A 25 18.63 -7.15 4.41
C THR A 25 18.31 -8.45 5.13
N SER A 26 18.57 -8.51 6.45
CA SER A 26 18.29 -9.70 7.28
C SER A 26 16.80 -10.02 7.40
N SER A 27 15.92 -9.02 7.23
CA SER A 27 14.47 -9.18 7.16
C SER A 27 13.97 -9.01 5.72
N PRO A 28 13.08 -9.90 5.22
CA PRO A 28 12.39 -9.71 3.95
C PRO A 28 11.45 -8.49 3.98
N PHE A 29 11.15 -7.93 5.16
CA PHE A 29 10.22 -6.80 5.31
C PHE A 29 10.88 -5.42 5.31
N ASN A 30 12.21 -5.34 5.16
CA ASN A 30 12.91 -4.06 5.19
C ASN A 30 12.89 -3.39 3.81
N VAL A 31 11.83 -2.61 3.53
CA VAL A 31 11.73 -1.77 2.34
C VAL A 31 12.10 -0.34 2.72
N THR A 32 13.22 0.17 2.19
CA THR A 32 13.61 1.57 2.34
C THR A 32 12.62 2.50 1.62
N ALA A 33 12.48 3.74 2.11
CA ALA A 33 11.53 4.76 1.63
C ALA A 33 11.63 5.12 0.12
N GLU A 34 12.61 4.58 -0.59
CA GLU A 34 12.82 4.71 -2.04
C GLU A 34 11.83 3.89 -2.89
N ALA A 35 10.94 3.13 -2.25
CA ALA A 35 9.96 2.25 -2.89
C ALA A 35 8.65 2.93 -3.36
N LEU A 36 8.61 4.26 -3.50
CA LEU A 36 7.44 4.99 -3.98
C LEU A 36 7.06 4.67 -5.45
N THR A 37 7.91 3.96 -6.19
CA THR A 37 7.71 3.60 -7.61
C THR A 37 7.47 2.11 -7.86
N LEU A 38 7.36 1.29 -6.81
CA LEU A 38 7.08 -0.14 -6.97
C LEU A 38 5.59 -0.35 -7.27
N ALA A 39 5.31 -1.16 -8.29
CA ALA A 39 3.96 -1.64 -8.56
C ALA A 39 3.42 -2.38 -7.31
N PRO A 40 2.10 -2.30 -7.05
CA PRO A 40 1.48 -3.09 -5.99
C PRO A 40 1.75 -4.59 -6.20
N PHE A 41 2.03 -5.29 -5.10
CA PHE A 41 2.12 -6.74 -5.12
C PHE A 41 0.77 -7.36 -5.48
N THR A 42 0.82 -8.43 -6.27
CA THR A 42 -0.31 -9.34 -6.41
C THR A 42 -0.53 -10.11 -5.11
N ARG A 43 -1.71 -10.71 -4.97
CA ARG A 43 -2.04 -11.56 -3.82
C ARG A 43 -1.02 -12.71 -3.65
N ASP A 44 -0.57 -13.29 -4.75
CA ASP A 44 0.39 -14.39 -4.73
C ASP A 44 1.80 -13.92 -4.39
N GLU A 45 2.22 -12.73 -4.85
CA GLU A 45 3.49 -12.13 -4.43
C GLU A 45 3.50 -11.79 -2.92
N VAL A 46 2.36 -11.35 -2.36
CA VAL A 46 2.24 -11.18 -0.89
C VAL A 46 2.38 -12.52 -0.18
N ALA A 47 1.70 -13.57 -0.66
CA ALA A 47 1.81 -14.90 -0.09
C ALA A 47 3.23 -15.46 -0.17
N GLU A 48 3.92 -15.25 -1.29
CA GLU A 48 5.31 -15.64 -1.49
C GLU A 48 6.24 -14.92 -0.51
N LEU A 49 6.11 -13.59 -0.39
CA LEU A 49 6.90 -12.77 0.52
C LEU A 49 6.76 -13.26 1.98
N LEU A 50 5.53 -13.51 2.44
CA LEU A 50 5.27 -14.03 3.79
C LEU A 50 5.77 -15.47 3.95
N GLY A 51 5.67 -16.28 2.89
CA GLY A 51 6.22 -17.64 2.85
C GLY A 51 7.74 -17.68 3.01
N GLN A 52 8.46 -16.70 2.46
CA GLN A 52 9.91 -16.57 2.65
C GLN A 52 10.26 -16.34 4.14
N HIS A 53 9.47 -15.55 4.87
CA HIS A 53 9.66 -15.39 6.32
C HIS A 53 9.42 -16.70 7.06
N THR A 54 8.35 -17.42 6.73
CA THR A 54 8.07 -18.73 7.33
C THR A 54 9.20 -19.72 7.08
N ALA A 55 9.74 -19.78 5.87
CA ALA A 55 10.85 -20.66 5.53
C ALA A 55 12.14 -20.31 6.31
N LYS A 56 12.40 -19.01 6.54
CA LYS A 56 13.61 -18.54 7.25
C LYS A 56 13.51 -18.66 8.77
N THR A 57 12.32 -18.47 9.34
CA THR A 57 12.15 -18.28 10.79
C THR A 57 11.36 -19.39 11.48
N GLY A 58 10.64 -20.22 10.72
CA GLY A 58 9.69 -21.21 11.23
C GLY A 58 8.33 -20.64 11.63
N GLN A 59 8.19 -19.31 11.74
CA GLN A 59 6.94 -18.67 12.12
C GLN A 59 5.95 -18.69 10.96
N ARG A 60 4.84 -19.41 11.13
CA ARG A 60 3.83 -19.60 10.08
C ARG A 60 2.85 -18.44 10.06
N PHE A 61 2.50 -17.98 8.85
CA PHE A 61 1.30 -17.19 8.63
C PHE A 61 0.13 -18.12 8.28
N GLU A 62 -1.00 -17.95 8.95
CA GLU A 62 -2.23 -18.61 8.55
C GLU A 62 -2.72 -18.07 7.20
N PRO A 63 -3.41 -18.88 6.37
CA PRO A 63 -3.94 -18.40 5.09
C PRO A 63 -4.83 -17.16 5.25
N ALA A 64 -5.66 -17.11 6.30
CA ALA A 64 -6.51 -15.96 6.60
C ALA A 64 -5.71 -14.69 6.94
N ALA A 65 -4.52 -14.82 7.55
CA ALA A 65 -3.65 -13.68 7.81
C ALA A 65 -3.05 -13.12 6.51
N VAL A 66 -2.63 -13.99 5.60
CA VAL A 66 -2.11 -13.63 4.26
C VAL A 66 -3.19 -12.88 3.47
N GLU A 67 -4.40 -13.42 3.39
CA GLU A 67 -5.54 -12.75 2.74
C GLU A 67 -5.80 -11.39 3.38
N ARG A 68 -5.79 -11.32 4.72
CA ARG A 68 -6.11 -10.08 5.41
C ARG A 68 -5.09 -8.98 5.14
N ILE A 69 -3.81 -9.32 5.10
CA ILE A 69 -2.73 -8.40 4.72
C ILE A 69 -2.96 -7.89 3.29
N TYR A 70 -3.27 -8.78 2.35
CA TYR A 70 -3.53 -8.39 0.97
C TYR A 70 -4.77 -7.49 0.85
N ASP A 71 -5.88 -7.84 1.50
CA ASP A 71 -7.12 -7.07 1.43
C ASP A 71 -6.95 -5.65 1.99
N LEU A 72 -6.27 -5.52 3.13
CA LEU A 72 -6.04 -4.23 3.79
C LEU A 72 -5.06 -3.34 3.01
N SER A 73 -4.02 -3.92 2.43
CA SER A 73 -3.00 -3.17 1.70
C SER A 73 -3.31 -2.96 0.23
N ARG A 74 -4.16 -3.82 -0.35
CA ARG A 74 -4.28 -4.04 -1.80
C ARG A 74 -2.93 -4.23 -2.49
N GLY A 75 -1.99 -4.88 -1.80
CA GLY A 75 -0.64 -5.13 -2.30
C GLY A 75 0.30 -3.92 -2.23
N HIS A 76 -0.12 -2.80 -1.65
CA HIS A 76 0.75 -1.63 -1.52
C HIS A 76 2.05 -2.02 -0.77
N PRO A 77 3.24 -1.90 -1.41
CA PRO A 77 4.45 -2.54 -0.89
C PRO A 77 4.81 -2.10 0.53
N TRP A 78 4.70 -0.81 0.83
CA TRP A 78 4.99 -0.33 2.18
C TRP A 78 4.01 -0.88 3.23
N LEU A 79 2.71 -0.96 2.93
CA LEU A 79 1.68 -1.42 3.86
C LEU A 79 1.80 -2.92 4.14
N VAL A 80 2.07 -3.72 3.10
CA VAL A 80 2.31 -5.16 3.25
C VAL A 80 3.48 -5.40 4.21
N ASN A 81 4.60 -4.72 3.97
CA ASN A 81 5.80 -4.87 4.77
C ASN A 81 5.63 -4.32 6.19
N ALA A 82 5.01 -3.16 6.35
CA ALA A 82 4.75 -2.56 7.66
C ALA A 82 3.86 -3.45 8.52
N MET A 83 2.78 -4.01 7.96
CA MET A 83 1.92 -4.95 8.70
C MET A 83 2.67 -6.23 9.05
N ALA A 84 3.42 -6.82 8.12
CA ALA A 84 4.18 -8.03 8.39
C ALA A 84 5.23 -7.80 9.49
N ASP A 85 6.01 -6.72 9.40
CA ASP A 85 7.01 -6.32 10.39
C ASP A 85 6.38 -6.09 11.78
N GLN A 86 5.31 -5.28 11.83
CA GLN A 86 4.59 -5.00 13.07
C GLN A 86 4.09 -6.28 13.74
N VAL A 87 3.56 -7.22 12.95
CA VAL A 87 3.08 -8.48 13.51
C VAL A 87 4.22 -9.35 14.03
N VAL A 88 5.26 -9.58 13.23
CA VAL A 88 6.30 -10.58 13.57
C VAL A 88 7.32 -10.07 14.58
N ASN A 89 7.60 -8.77 14.60
CA ASN A 89 8.65 -8.20 15.45
C ASN A 89 8.11 -7.50 16.71
N ARG A 90 6.79 -7.26 16.80
CA ARG A 90 6.21 -6.54 17.96
C ARG A 90 4.97 -7.20 18.54
N ALA A 91 4.06 -7.71 17.73
CA ALA A 91 2.81 -8.28 18.25
C ALA A 91 2.95 -9.77 18.62
N VAL A 92 3.72 -10.54 17.85
CA VAL A 92 3.87 -12.00 17.98
C VAL A 92 5.35 -12.36 17.92
N GLU A 93 6.11 -11.94 18.94
CA GLU A 93 7.56 -12.18 19.00
C GLU A 93 7.90 -13.67 19.16
N ASP A 94 7.03 -14.46 19.80
CA ASP A 94 7.17 -15.91 19.88
C ASP A 94 6.88 -16.55 18.51
N ARG A 95 7.94 -16.99 17.85
CA ARG A 95 7.91 -17.60 16.51
C ARG A 95 7.23 -18.96 16.45
N SER A 96 6.96 -19.59 17.59
CA SER A 96 6.18 -20.84 17.63
C SER A 96 4.68 -20.59 17.43
N ILE A 97 4.22 -19.36 17.68
CA ILE A 97 2.84 -18.94 17.53
C ILE A 97 2.59 -18.56 16.07
N ALA A 98 1.53 -19.13 15.49
CA ALA A 98 1.12 -18.78 14.13
C ALA A 98 0.52 -17.37 14.08
N VAL A 99 0.85 -16.64 13.02
CA VAL A 99 0.27 -15.33 12.74
C VAL A 99 -1.15 -15.50 12.18
N THR A 100 -2.14 -14.96 12.89
CA THR A 100 -3.57 -15.05 12.55
C THR A 100 -4.07 -13.74 11.93
N ALA A 101 -5.25 -13.77 11.32
CA ALA A 101 -5.91 -12.56 10.83
C ALA A 101 -6.16 -11.52 11.96
N GLY A 102 -6.42 -11.98 13.19
CA GLY A 102 -6.59 -11.10 14.34
C GLY A 102 -5.31 -10.34 14.72
N HIS A 103 -4.14 -10.97 14.59
CA HIS A 103 -2.85 -10.28 14.78
C HIS A 103 -2.65 -9.18 13.72
N VAL A 104 -3.06 -9.44 12.48
CA VAL A 104 -2.97 -8.45 11.37
C VAL A 104 -3.87 -7.24 11.64
N GLU A 105 -5.10 -7.45 12.12
CA GLU A 105 -6.00 -6.35 12.49
C GLU A 105 -5.44 -5.49 13.60
N ALA A 106 -4.90 -6.12 14.64
CA ALA A 106 -4.24 -5.40 15.73
C ALA A 106 -3.07 -4.56 15.20
N ALA A 107 -2.24 -5.13 14.32
CA ALA A 107 -1.13 -4.42 13.69
C ALA A 107 -1.59 -3.24 12.82
N LYS A 108 -2.68 -3.41 12.06
CA LYS A 108 -3.31 -2.32 11.28
C LYS A 108 -3.69 -1.15 12.18
N GLU A 109 -4.38 -1.42 13.30
CA GLU A 109 -4.75 -0.38 14.27
C GLU A 109 -3.52 0.33 14.83
N THR A 110 -2.48 -0.42 15.21
CA THR A 110 -1.23 0.18 15.71
C THR A 110 -0.58 1.08 14.66
N ILE A 111 -0.48 0.64 13.40
CA ILE A 111 0.14 1.44 12.31
C ILE A 111 -0.60 2.76 12.10
N ILE A 112 -1.94 2.75 12.18
CA ILE A 112 -2.78 3.93 12.03
C ILE A 112 -2.62 4.87 13.25
N LEU A 113 -2.67 4.32 14.47
CA LEU A 113 -2.61 5.10 15.71
C LEU A 113 -1.23 5.70 15.98
N GLU A 114 -0.17 4.93 15.80
CA GLU A 114 1.20 5.38 15.99
C GLU A 114 1.66 6.36 14.92
N ARG A 115 0.82 6.59 13.88
CA ARG A 115 1.13 7.42 12.72
C ARG A 115 2.56 7.16 12.23
N SER A 116 2.84 5.91 11.88
CA SER A 116 4.14 5.55 11.32
C SER A 116 4.57 6.56 10.25
N THR A 117 5.87 6.76 10.06
CA THR A 117 6.43 7.84 9.21
C THR A 117 5.79 7.97 7.82
N HIS A 118 5.31 6.86 7.25
CA HIS A 118 4.59 6.88 5.99
C HIS A 118 3.15 7.40 6.11
N ILE A 119 2.42 7.05 7.18
CA ILE A 119 1.10 7.60 7.46
C ILE A 119 1.20 9.10 7.74
N ASP A 120 2.24 9.56 8.44
CA ASP A 120 2.50 11.01 8.60
C ASP A 120 2.77 11.69 7.25
N SER A 121 3.54 11.04 6.37
CA SER A 121 3.79 11.54 5.02
C SER A 121 2.50 11.63 4.20
N LEU A 122 1.63 10.61 4.30
CA LEU A 122 0.29 10.60 3.71
C LEU A 122 -0.54 11.77 4.24
N VAL A 123 -0.62 11.94 5.55
CA VAL A 123 -1.36 13.05 6.20
C VAL A 123 -0.84 14.40 5.72
N ALA A 124 0.48 14.57 5.59
CA ALA A 124 1.06 15.80 5.05
C ALA A 124 0.63 16.06 3.59
N ARG A 125 0.54 15.03 2.75
CA ARG A 125 0.01 15.14 1.37
C ARG A 125 -1.47 15.48 1.34
N LEU A 126 -2.26 14.92 2.27
CA LEU A 126 -3.70 15.21 2.36
C LEU A 126 -3.99 16.67 2.76
N ARG A 127 -3.01 17.41 3.29
CA ARG A 127 -3.14 18.84 3.56
C ARG A 127 -2.94 19.72 2.32
N GLU A 128 -2.40 19.17 1.24
CA GLU A 128 -2.25 19.93 0.00
C GLU A 128 -3.62 20.19 -0.62
N GLU A 129 -3.97 21.47 -0.84
CA GLU A 129 -5.25 21.90 -1.43
C GLU A 129 -5.64 21.12 -2.69
N ARG A 130 -4.66 20.87 -3.56
CA ARG A 130 -4.86 20.11 -4.79
C ARG A 130 -5.26 18.65 -4.56
N VAL A 131 -4.78 18.03 -3.48
CA VAL A 131 -5.14 16.66 -3.10
C VAL A 131 -6.54 16.65 -2.47
N ARG A 132 -6.82 17.62 -1.57
CA ARG A 132 -8.14 17.76 -0.92
C ARG A 132 -9.27 17.90 -1.94
N ARG A 133 -9.09 18.75 -2.95
CA ARG A 133 -10.07 18.99 -4.03
C ARG A 133 -10.49 17.73 -4.80
N VAL A 134 -9.64 16.70 -4.80
CA VAL A 134 -9.96 15.42 -5.44
C VAL A 134 -10.53 14.44 -4.42
N VAL A 135 -9.88 14.31 -3.27
CA VAL A 135 -10.18 13.27 -2.30
C VAL A 135 -11.47 13.55 -1.52
N GLU A 136 -11.78 14.81 -1.19
CA GLU A 136 -13.00 15.17 -0.47
C GLU A 136 -14.27 14.83 -1.27
N PRO A 137 -14.43 15.23 -2.56
CA PRO A 137 -15.58 14.81 -3.35
C PRO A 137 -15.69 13.30 -3.50
N MET A 138 -14.57 12.57 -3.58
CA MET A 138 -14.57 11.11 -3.64
C MET A 138 -15.13 10.48 -2.37
N LEU A 139 -14.81 11.03 -1.19
CA LEU A 139 -15.35 10.56 0.08
C LEU A 139 -16.84 10.85 0.24
N MET A 140 -17.32 11.97 -0.34
CA MET A 140 -18.74 12.34 -0.33
C MET A 140 -19.57 11.61 -1.41
N GLY A 141 -18.92 10.86 -2.30
CA GLY A 141 -19.58 10.22 -3.45
C GLY A 141 -19.98 11.20 -4.55
N GLU A 142 -19.43 12.40 -4.54
CA GLU A 142 -19.70 13.49 -5.49
C GLU A 142 -18.71 13.51 -6.66
N PHE A 143 -17.69 12.64 -6.65
CA PHE A 143 -16.71 12.54 -7.73
C PHE A 143 -17.33 11.95 -9.00
N THR A 144 -17.46 12.77 -10.04
CA THR A 144 -18.15 12.40 -11.28
C THR A 144 -17.25 11.85 -12.37
N GLY A 145 -15.92 11.88 -12.18
CA GLY A 145 -14.94 11.46 -13.19
C GLY A 145 -14.82 12.43 -14.39
N ALA A 146 -15.62 13.49 -14.46
CA ALA A 146 -15.46 14.55 -15.45
C ALA A 146 -14.14 15.33 -15.25
N ASP A 147 -13.57 15.27 -14.05
CA ASP A 147 -12.31 15.91 -13.65
C ASP A 147 -11.06 15.06 -13.97
N VAL A 148 -11.16 13.95 -14.70
CA VAL A 148 -10.02 13.06 -14.99
C VAL A 148 -8.94 13.74 -15.86
N LEU A 149 -9.32 14.81 -16.59
CA LEU A 149 -8.38 15.68 -17.33
C LEU A 149 -7.73 16.76 -16.44
N ASN A 150 -8.04 16.80 -15.14
CA ASN A 150 -7.45 17.72 -14.19
C ASN A 150 -6.04 17.23 -13.78
N ASP A 151 -5.06 18.12 -13.86
CA ASP A 151 -3.68 17.87 -13.41
C ASP A 151 -3.64 17.44 -11.93
N ASP A 152 -4.58 17.90 -11.10
CA ASP A 152 -4.71 17.51 -9.70
C ASP A 152 -5.14 16.06 -9.54
N PHE A 153 -6.05 15.58 -10.39
CA PHE A 153 -6.45 14.17 -10.40
C PHE A 153 -5.29 13.27 -10.82
N SER A 154 -4.59 13.64 -11.89
CA SER A 154 -3.39 12.93 -12.35
C SER A 154 -2.29 12.88 -11.27
N HIS A 155 -2.15 13.97 -10.51
CA HIS A 155 -1.24 14.01 -9.38
C HIS A 155 -1.64 13.05 -8.26
N VAL A 156 -2.91 13.05 -7.85
CA VAL A 156 -3.43 12.15 -6.79
C VAL A 156 -3.34 10.67 -7.20
N LEU A 157 -3.58 10.37 -8.48
CA LEU A 157 -3.36 9.03 -9.05
C LEU A 157 -1.87 8.65 -8.99
N GLY A 158 -0.98 9.57 -9.34
CA GLY A 158 0.48 9.38 -9.25
C GLY A 158 1.01 9.19 -7.82
N LEU A 159 0.31 9.75 -6.82
CA LEU A 159 0.59 9.50 -5.40
C LEU A 159 0.12 8.10 -4.93
N GLY A 160 -0.68 7.39 -5.74
CA GLY A 160 -1.23 6.08 -5.38
C GLY A 160 -2.33 6.15 -4.31
N LEU A 161 -2.95 7.31 -4.11
CA LEU A 161 -4.07 7.49 -3.16
C LEU A 161 -5.39 6.98 -3.72
N VAL A 162 -5.52 7.04 -5.04
CA VAL A 162 -6.69 6.64 -5.82
C VAL A 162 -6.27 5.59 -6.84
N THR A 163 -7.18 4.68 -7.18
CA THR A 163 -6.97 3.66 -8.21
C THR A 163 -8.23 3.50 -9.05
N LEU A 164 -8.07 2.98 -10.27
CA LEU A 164 -9.18 2.62 -11.14
C LEU A 164 -9.51 1.13 -10.95
N ARG A 165 -10.72 0.83 -10.48
CA ARG A 165 -11.22 -0.54 -10.32
C ARG A 165 -12.58 -0.66 -10.99
N GLU A 166 -12.72 -1.63 -11.89
CA GLU A 166 -13.98 -1.89 -12.61
C GLU A 166 -14.56 -0.64 -13.32
N GLY A 167 -13.69 0.25 -13.80
CA GLY A 167 -14.10 1.49 -14.47
C GLY A 167 -14.51 2.63 -13.54
N GLN A 168 -14.39 2.45 -12.22
CA GLN A 168 -14.66 3.48 -11.21
C GLN A 168 -13.39 3.84 -10.44
N TYR A 169 -13.21 5.13 -10.14
CA TYR A 169 -12.12 5.59 -9.30
C TYR A 169 -12.51 5.47 -7.83
N GLU A 170 -11.64 4.88 -7.04
CA GLU A 170 -11.84 4.72 -5.60
C GLU A 170 -10.53 4.90 -4.82
N ILE A 171 -10.63 5.10 -3.51
CA ILE A 171 -9.47 5.13 -2.61
C ILE A 171 -8.73 3.79 -2.69
N ALA A 172 -7.40 3.86 -2.85
CA ALA A 172 -6.57 2.75 -3.31
C ALA A 172 -6.64 1.49 -2.43
N ASN A 173 -6.79 1.66 -1.11
CA ASN A 173 -6.87 0.55 -0.16
C ASN A 173 -7.71 0.89 1.10
N PRO A 174 -8.19 -0.13 1.83
CA PRO A 174 -8.95 0.07 3.07
C PRO A 174 -8.25 0.89 4.14
N ILE A 175 -6.92 0.78 4.29
CA ILE A 175 -6.18 1.57 5.29
C ILE A 175 -6.28 3.07 4.98
N TYR A 176 -6.13 3.46 3.71
CA TYR A 176 -6.29 4.86 3.29
C TYR A 176 -7.73 5.33 3.47
N ARG A 177 -8.73 4.47 3.20
CA ARG A 177 -10.14 4.80 3.44
C ARG A 177 -10.44 5.11 4.90
N GLU A 178 -9.67 4.54 5.83
CA GLU A 178 -9.80 4.79 7.26
C GLU A 178 -8.99 6.02 7.73
N VAL A 179 -7.77 6.19 7.19
CA VAL A 179 -6.85 7.26 7.58
C VAL A 179 -7.28 8.61 7.03
N VAL A 180 -7.71 8.67 5.76
CA VAL A 180 -8.00 9.92 5.05
C VAL A 180 -9.10 10.74 5.75
N PRO A 181 -10.29 10.20 6.08
CA PRO A 181 -11.34 10.99 6.74
C PRO A 181 -10.90 11.49 8.12
N ARG A 182 -10.14 10.67 8.86
CA ARG A 182 -9.58 11.07 10.17
C ARG A 182 -8.63 12.25 9.99
N ALA A 183 -7.71 12.18 9.04
CA ALA A 183 -6.76 13.25 8.75
C ALA A 183 -7.44 14.57 8.40
N LEU A 184 -8.52 14.53 7.63
CA LEU A 184 -9.27 15.72 7.19
C LEU A 184 -10.16 16.34 8.29
N THR A 185 -10.52 15.58 9.32
CA THR A 185 -11.36 16.07 10.44
C THR A 185 -10.56 16.80 11.52
N PHE A 186 -9.25 16.57 11.60
CA PHE A 186 -8.38 17.16 12.62
C PHE A 186 -7.69 18.47 12.18
N ASP A 187 -8.12 19.07 11.07
CA ASP A 187 -7.72 20.41 10.61
C ASP A 187 -8.87 21.42 10.77
#